data_AF-A0A9P7PGF2-F1
#
_entry.id   AF-A0A9P7PGF2-F1
#
_cell.length_a   1.000
_cell.length_b   1.000
_cell.length_c   1.000
_cell.angle_alpha   90.00
_cell.angle_beta   90.00
_cell.angle_gamma   90.00
#
_symmetry.space_group_name_H-M   'P 1'
#
loop_
_entity.id
_entity.type
_entity.pdbx_description
1 polymer ?
#
loop_
_entity_poly.entity_id
_entity_poly.type
_entity_poly.pdbx_seq_one_letter_code
_entity_poly.pdbx_strand_id
1 'polypeptide(L)'
;MLLPVYIVSFAALSLASGQRSCGVKIADCPSDQLCVPDSPECTDLNNCIGSCQFRNSYTACGGYRSQPVKCPSGTECRDDPRVPESCGLACDVPGICMPKKAPSCAGFAGRACPKGLHCYDVLHDGCDPQDGGADCIGVCL
;
A
#
# COMPACT_ATOMS: atom_id res chain seq x y z
N MET A 1 -20.29 29.50 -43.42
CA MET A 1 -19.52 29.86 -42.22
C MET A 1 -19.71 28.74 -41.21
N LEU A 2 -18.83 27.74 -41.23
CA LEU A 2 -18.85 26.60 -40.31
C LEU A 2 -17.87 26.90 -39.18
N LEU A 3 -18.36 27.02 -37.94
CA LEU A 3 -17.53 27.17 -36.74
C LEU A 3 -17.13 25.77 -36.24
N PRO A 4 -15.83 25.50 -35.99
CA PRO A 4 -15.40 24.23 -35.41
C PRO A 4 -15.76 24.19 -33.92
N VAL A 5 -16.50 23.16 -33.53
CA VAL A 5 -16.78 22.84 -32.12
C VAL A 5 -15.52 22.21 -31.54
N TYR A 6 -14.80 22.95 -30.70
CA TYR A 6 -13.67 22.40 -29.93
C TYR A 6 -14.21 21.68 -28.70
N ILE A 7 -14.20 20.35 -28.75
CA ILE A 7 -14.49 19.51 -27.59
C ILE A 7 -13.24 19.52 -26.70
N VAL A 8 -13.30 20.27 -25.60
CA VAL A 8 -12.27 20.24 -24.56
C VAL A 8 -12.57 19.04 -23.66
N SER A 9 -11.87 17.93 -23.89
CA SER A 9 -11.94 16.77 -23.01
C SER A 9 -11.21 17.09 -21.70
N PHE A 10 -11.96 17.24 -20.62
CA PHE A 10 -11.40 17.27 -19.27
C PHE A 10 -10.98 15.85 -18.90
N ALA A 11 -9.68 15.57 -19.00
CA ALA A 11 -9.11 14.36 -18.39
C ALA A 11 -9.22 14.52 -16.86
N ALA A 12 -9.99 13.64 -16.22
CA ALA A 12 -10.06 13.56 -14.78
C ALA A 12 -8.68 13.10 -14.26
N LEU A 13 -7.98 14.00 -13.56
CA LEU A 13 -6.77 13.66 -12.82
C LEU A 13 -7.16 12.70 -11.69
N SER A 14 -6.80 11.42 -11.85
CA SER A 14 -6.84 10.46 -10.76
C SER A 14 -5.67 10.76 -9.82
N LEU A 15 -5.98 11.30 -8.64
CA LEU A 15 -5.00 11.48 -7.56
C LEU A 15 -4.56 10.09 -7.09
N ALA A 16 -3.40 9.66 -7.57
CA ALA A 16 -2.69 8.50 -7.04
C ALA A 16 -1.96 8.92 -5.75
N SER A 17 -2.47 8.47 -4.59
CA SER A 17 -1.71 7.88 -3.47
C SER A 17 -2.55 7.85 -2.18
N GLY A 18 -2.63 6.68 -1.55
CA GLY A 18 -2.51 6.60 -0.09
C GLY A 18 -3.72 6.19 0.75
N GLN A 19 -4.93 6.72 0.55
CA GLN A 19 -6.06 6.39 1.45
C GLN A 19 -7.38 6.29 0.70
N ARG A 20 -7.86 5.06 0.51
CA ARG A 20 -9.20 4.78 0.00
C ARG A 20 -10.21 5.14 1.10
N SER A 21 -11.20 5.96 0.76
CA SER A 21 -12.34 6.20 1.65
C SER A 21 -13.18 4.93 1.79
N CYS A 22 -13.72 4.70 2.97
CA CYS A 22 -14.62 3.62 3.30
C CYS A 22 -15.74 4.13 4.22
N GLY A 23 -16.63 3.23 4.65
CA GLY A 23 -17.81 3.60 5.43
C GLY A 23 -18.93 4.15 4.54
N VAL A 24 -19.97 4.73 5.12
CA VAL A 24 -21.20 5.21 4.45
C VAL A 24 -21.74 4.25 3.37
N LYS A 25 -21.66 2.93 3.63
CA LYS A 25 -22.07 1.85 2.70
C LYS A 25 -21.33 1.85 1.35
N ILE A 26 -20.11 2.42 1.32
CA ILE A 26 -19.14 2.25 0.23
C ILE A 26 -18.55 0.84 0.30
N ALA A 27 -17.96 0.38 -0.82
CA ALA A 27 -17.24 -0.88 -0.89
C ALA A 27 -16.23 -1.07 0.25
N ASP A 28 -16.08 -2.32 0.68
CA ASP A 28 -15.14 -2.70 1.73
C ASP A 28 -13.69 -2.44 1.31
N CYS A 29 -12.85 -2.21 2.32
CA CYS A 29 -11.42 -2.12 2.13
C CYS A 29 -10.83 -3.45 1.60
N PRO A 30 -9.66 -3.40 0.93
CA PRO A 30 -8.88 -4.59 0.60
C PRO A 30 -8.68 -5.52 1.81
N SER A 31 -8.46 -6.82 1.55
CA SER A 31 -8.42 -7.84 2.61
C SER A 31 -7.37 -7.60 3.71
N ASP A 32 -6.29 -6.91 3.37
CA ASP A 32 -5.17 -6.54 4.24
C ASP A 32 -5.36 -5.19 4.95
N GLN A 33 -6.51 -4.56 4.74
CA GLN A 33 -6.89 -3.27 5.32
C GLN A 33 -8.16 -3.40 6.17
N LEU A 34 -8.35 -2.41 7.03
CA LEU A 34 -9.54 -2.22 7.85
C LEU A 34 -10.07 -0.81 7.63
N CYS A 35 -11.40 -0.68 7.60
CA CYS A 35 -12.02 0.64 7.61
C CYS A 35 -11.94 1.25 9.01
N VAL A 36 -11.19 2.33 9.15
CA VAL A 36 -11.04 3.06 10.41
C VAL A 36 -11.85 4.36 10.31
N PRO A 37 -12.78 4.63 11.23
CA PRO A 37 -13.55 5.88 11.21
C PRO A 37 -12.62 7.10 11.32
N ASP A 38 -12.92 8.15 10.54
CA ASP A 38 -12.12 9.39 10.58
C ASP A 38 -12.42 10.22 11.84
N SER A 39 -13.59 10.00 12.46
CA SER A 39 -13.99 10.63 13.72
C SER A 39 -14.03 9.60 14.85
N PRO A 40 -13.43 9.89 16.03
CA PRO A 40 -13.48 9.00 17.19
C PRO A 40 -14.89 8.88 17.80
N GLU A 41 -15.80 9.82 17.51
CA GLU A 41 -17.19 9.75 17.97
C GLU A 41 -18.06 8.83 17.11
N CYS A 42 -17.54 8.38 15.96
CA CYS A 42 -18.27 7.50 15.09
C CYS A 42 -18.26 6.05 15.61
N THR A 43 -19.44 5.56 15.99
CA THR A 43 -19.63 4.17 16.39
C THR A 43 -20.25 3.30 15.29
N ASP A 44 -20.72 3.88 14.18
CA ASP A 44 -21.38 3.17 13.08
C ASP A 44 -20.87 3.62 11.70
N LEU A 45 -20.02 2.77 11.10
CA LEU A 45 -19.45 2.98 9.77
C LEU A 45 -20.48 2.96 8.63
N ASN A 46 -21.73 2.57 8.87
CA ASN A 46 -22.78 2.72 7.84
C ASN A 46 -23.20 4.18 7.62
N ASN A 47 -22.92 5.05 8.59
CA ASN A 47 -23.33 6.45 8.59
C ASN A 47 -22.15 7.42 8.62
N CYS A 48 -20.94 6.94 8.90
CA CYS A 48 -19.74 7.76 8.92
C CYS A 48 -18.77 7.40 7.81
N ILE A 49 -17.98 8.39 7.43
CA ILE A 49 -16.81 8.19 6.60
C ILE A 49 -15.65 7.65 7.44
N GLY A 50 -14.87 6.78 6.81
CA GLY A 50 -13.61 6.31 7.32
C GLY A 50 -12.57 6.22 6.21
N SER A 51 -11.39 5.82 6.62
CA SER A 51 -10.24 5.58 5.76
C SER A 51 -9.80 4.13 5.87
N CYS A 52 -9.48 3.50 4.74
CA CYS A 52 -8.83 2.20 4.75
C CYS A 52 -7.40 2.33 5.26
N GLN A 53 -7.07 1.59 6.31
CA GLN A 53 -5.74 1.53 6.89
C GLN A 53 -5.26 0.08 6.93
N PHE A 54 -3.96 -0.15 6.73
CA PHE A 54 -3.38 -1.48 6.84
C PHE A 54 -3.61 -2.09 8.21
N ARG A 55 -3.93 -3.39 8.25
CA ARG A 55 -4.11 -4.14 9.51
C ARG A 55 -2.81 -4.20 10.31
N ASN A 56 -1.68 -4.32 9.62
CA ASN A 56 -0.35 -4.39 10.21
C ASN A 56 0.32 -3.01 10.15
N SER A 57 1.05 -2.66 11.21
CA SER A 57 1.73 -1.36 11.34
C SER A 57 3.24 -1.56 11.52
N TYR A 58 4.02 -0.75 10.82
CA TYR A 58 5.47 -0.77 10.84
C TYR A 58 6.01 0.62 11.14
N THR A 59 7.14 0.68 11.85
CA THR A 59 7.84 1.95 12.08
C THR A 59 8.32 2.51 10.74
N ALA A 60 7.92 3.74 10.42
CA ALA A 60 8.37 4.40 9.22
C ALA A 60 9.84 4.86 9.34
N CYS A 61 10.62 4.67 8.29
CA CYS A 61 12.06 4.94 8.25
C CYS A 61 12.47 5.64 6.94
N GLY A 62 13.71 6.14 6.89
CA GLY A 62 14.21 6.87 5.73
C GLY A 62 13.40 8.14 5.44
N GLY A 63 13.32 8.48 4.15
CA GLY A 63 12.71 9.71 3.63
C GLY A 63 13.46 10.99 4.02
N TYR A 64 12.96 12.13 3.55
CA TYR A 64 13.55 13.44 3.85
C TYR A 64 13.13 13.93 5.25
N ARG A 65 13.82 13.43 6.28
CA ARG A 65 13.58 13.79 7.69
C ARG A 65 14.80 14.52 8.27
N SER A 66 14.55 15.59 9.03
CA SER A 66 15.58 16.30 9.80
C SER A 66 16.25 15.40 10.85
N GLN A 67 15.51 14.41 11.37
CA GLN A 67 16.01 13.38 12.26
C GLN A 67 15.72 12.00 11.66
N PRO A 68 16.73 11.34 11.05
CA PRO A 68 16.56 10.01 10.47
C PRO A 68 16.19 8.98 11.54
N VAL A 69 15.04 8.33 11.36
CA VAL A 69 14.62 7.23 12.23
C VAL A 69 15.42 5.99 11.87
N LYS A 70 16.16 5.45 12.85
CA LYS A 70 16.86 4.18 12.71
C LYS A 70 15.92 3.02 13.06
N CYS A 71 15.92 1.99 12.23
CA CYS A 71 15.17 0.79 12.50
C CYS A 71 15.74 0.01 13.71
N PRO A 72 14.87 -0.63 14.51
CA PRO A 72 15.30 -1.45 15.63
C PRO A 72 16.13 -2.65 15.16
N SER A 73 16.86 -3.27 16.09
CA SER A 73 17.65 -4.46 15.79
C SER A 73 16.77 -5.59 15.23
N GLY A 74 17.24 -6.25 14.18
CA GLY A 74 16.50 -7.32 13.50
C GLY A 74 15.60 -6.85 12.35
N THR A 75 15.42 -5.55 12.17
CA THR A 75 14.73 -4.97 11.00
C THR A 75 15.67 -4.12 10.17
N GLU A 76 15.24 -3.79 8.95
CA GLU A 76 15.94 -2.93 8.01
C GLU A 76 14.97 -2.01 7.30
N CYS A 77 15.46 -0.84 6.88
CA CYS A 77 14.64 0.13 6.18
C CYS A 77 14.52 -0.26 4.70
N ARG A 78 13.30 -0.47 4.24
CA ARG A 78 12.98 -0.82 2.85
C ARG A 78 11.75 -0.06 2.39
N ASP A 79 11.58 0.04 1.08
CA ASP A 79 10.34 0.50 0.47
C ASP A 79 9.15 -0.31 0.98
N ASP A 80 7.99 0.32 1.10
CA ASP A 80 6.78 -0.33 1.58
C ASP A 80 6.11 -1.11 0.43
N PRO A 81 6.22 -2.46 0.38
CA PRO A 81 5.66 -3.26 -0.71
C PRO A 81 4.13 -3.26 -0.72
N ARG A 82 3.49 -2.70 0.31
CA ARG A 82 2.04 -2.55 0.40
C ARG A 82 1.53 -1.38 -0.43
N VAL A 83 2.43 -0.54 -0.94
CA VAL A 83 2.12 0.61 -1.80
C VAL A 83 3.00 0.54 -3.07
N PRO A 84 2.79 -0.47 -3.94
CA PRO A 84 3.71 -0.78 -5.05
C PRO A 84 3.85 0.34 -6.08
N GLU A 85 2.83 1.20 -6.22
CA GLU A 85 2.86 2.37 -7.11
C GLU A 85 3.72 3.53 -6.59
N SER A 86 4.19 3.45 -5.34
CA SER A 86 5.05 4.47 -4.74
C SER A 86 6.47 4.32 -5.28
N CYS A 87 7.10 5.44 -5.67
CA CYS A 87 8.54 5.46 -5.95
C CYS A 87 9.40 5.38 -4.66
N GLY A 88 8.77 5.30 -3.49
CA GLY A 88 9.41 4.91 -2.24
C GLY A 88 10.53 5.85 -1.79
N LEU A 89 11.54 5.24 -1.16
CA LEU A 89 12.74 5.88 -0.64
C LEU A 89 13.51 6.64 -1.73
N ALA A 90 13.39 6.26 -3.01
CA ALA A 90 14.03 6.97 -4.12
C ALA A 90 13.45 8.38 -4.35
N CYS A 91 12.19 8.60 -3.95
CA CYS A 91 11.51 9.90 -3.98
C CYS A 91 11.37 10.53 -2.58
N ASP A 92 12.23 10.13 -1.63
CA ASP A 92 12.17 10.58 -0.24
C ASP A 92 10.84 10.26 0.49
N VAL A 93 10.02 9.36 -0.07
CA VAL A 93 8.85 8.82 0.63
C VAL A 93 9.34 7.88 1.73
N PRO A 94 8.82 7.96 2.96
CA PRO A 94 9.23 7.03 4.01
C PRO A 94 8.99 5.58 3.63
N GLY A 95 9.99 4.74 3.88
CA GLY A 95 9.86 3.29 3.87
C GLY A 95 9.37 2.77 5.22
N ILE A 96 9.45 1.46 5.40
CA ILE A 96 9.09 0.77 6.64
C ILE A 96 10.25 -0.09 7.17
N CYS A 97 10.34 -0.20 8.50
CA CYS A 97 11.27 -1.10 9.15
C CYS A 97 10.78 -2.55 9.08
N MET A 98 11.17 -3.25 8.01
CA MET A 98 10.79 -4.64 7.76
C MET A 98 11.71 -5.63 8.48
N PRO A 99 11.20 -6.76 8.98
CA PRO A 99 12.05 -7.84 9.51
C PRO A 99 13.04 -8.34 8.45
N LYS A 100 14.33 -8.42 8.80
CA LYS A 100 15.38 -8.95 7.91
C LYS A 100 15.17 -10.41 7.48
N LYS A 101 14.32 -11.13 8.23
CA LYS A 101 13.97 -12.54 8.00
C LYS A 101 12.45 -12.70 7.85
N ALA A 102 11.80 -11.75 7.19
CA ALA A 102 10.38 -11.89 6.85
C ALA A 102 10.17 -13.15 5.98
N PRO A 103 9.13 -13.97 6.25
CA PRO A 103 8.85 -15.16 5.45
C PRO A 103 8.57 -14.79 3.99
N SER A 104 8.99 -15.65 3.06
CA SER A 104 8.64 -15.51 1.64
C SER A 104 7.28 -16.17 1.37
N CYS A 105 6.53 -15.64 0.42
CA CYS A 105 5.28 -16.22 -0.07
C CYS A 105 5.23 -16.24 -1.60
N ALA A 106 4.16 -16.82 -2.14
CA ALA A 106 3.97 -16.99 -3.58
C ALA A 106 5.18 -17.73 -4.20
N GLY A 107 5.63 -17.31 -5.38
CA GLY A 107 6.65 -17.98 -6.15
C GLY A 107 6.18 -19.29 -6.75
N PHE A 108 7.05 -19.92 -7.55
CA PHE A 108 6.81 -21.26 -8.12
C PHE A 108 6.41 -22.33 -7.07
N ALA A 109 6.85 -22.16 -5.82
CA ALA A 109 6.52 -23.06 -4.72
C ALA A 109 5.13 -22.80 -4.09
N GLY A 110 4.43 -21.73 -4.48
CA GLY A 110 3.08 -21.38 -4.02
C GLY A 110 2.97 -21.20 -2.51
N ARG A 111 3.98 -20.61 -1.86
CA ARG A 111 4.04 -20.57 -0.39
C ARG A 111 3.00 -19.61 0.18
N ALA A 112 2.20 -20.09 1.13
CA ALA A 112 1.28 -19.25 1.88
C ALA A 112 1.98 -18.54 3.05
N CYS A 113 1.49 -17.36 3.40
CA CYS A 113 1.97 -16.65 4.58
C CYS A 113 1.49 -17.29 5.88
N PRO A 114 2.28 -17.20 6.96
CA PRO A 114 1.81 -17.50 8.31
C PRO A 114 0.55 -16.70 8.67
N LYS A 115 -0.25 -17.24 9.60
CA LYS A 115 -1.51 -16.62 10.03
C LYS A 115 -1.28 -15.17 10.49
N GLY A 116 -2.08 -14.25 9.95
CA GLY A 116 -2.06 -12.83 10.30
C GLY A 116 -1.14 -11.97 9.41
N LEU A 117 -0.43 -12.58 8.47
CA LEU A 117 0.38 -11.87 7.47
C LEU A 117 -0.27 -11.96 6.09
N HIS A 118 -0.08 -10.91 5.31
CA HIS A 118 -0.48 -10.80 3.92
C HIS A 118 0.75 -10.89 3.02
N CYS A 119 0.56 -11.49 1.84
CA CYS A 119 1.62 -11.63 0.85
C CYS A 119 1.67 -10.38 -0.01
N TYR A 120 2.81 -9.71 -0.02
CA TYR A 120 3.09 -8.56 -0.88
C TYR A 120 4.23 -8.88 -1.81
N ASP A 121 4.16 -8.43 -3.05
CA ASP A 121 5.22 -8.67 -4.02
C ASP A 121 6.53 -7.97 -3.62
N VAL A 122 7.68 -8.58 -3.93
CA VAL A 122 8.97 -7.96 -3.64
C VAL A 122 9.27 -6.89 -4.68
N LEU A 123 9.29 -5.63 -4.24
CA LEU A 123 9.59 -4.51 -5.13
C LEU A 123 10.99 -4.65 -5.76
N HIS A 124 11.05 -4.33 -7.06
CA HIS A 124 12.29 -4.27 -7.85
C HIS A 124 13.03 -5.61 -8.01
N ASP A 125 12.35 -6.75 -7.88
CA ASP A 125 12.94 -8.07 -8.13
C ASP A 125 13.01 -8.45 -9.62
N GLY A 126 12.41 -7.64 -10.50
CA GLY A 126 12.36 -7.85 -11.94
C GLY A 126 11.30 -8.86 -12.39
N CYS A 127 10.43 -9.30 -11.49
CA CYS A 127 9.22 -10.05 -11.79
C CYS A 127 8.06 -9.07 -11.97
N ASP A 128 7.36 -9.12 -13.11
CA ASP A 128 6.14 -8.33 -13.30
C ASP A 128 4.95 -9.15 -12.79
N PRO A 129 4.23 -8.70 -11.75
CA PRO A 129 3.04 -9.41 -11.24
C PRO A 129 1.92 -9.54 -12.28
N GLN A 130 1.89 -8.68 -13.29
CA GLN A 130 0.86 -8.71 -14.35
C GLN A 130 1.13 -9.81 -15.38
N ASP A 131 2.41 -10.15 -15.61
CA ASP A 131 2.83 -11.16 -16.58
C ASP A 131 3.26 -12.50 -15.93
N GLY A 132 3.79 -12.45 -14.69
CA GLY A 132 4.26 -13.59 -13.91
C GLY A 132 3.29 -14.06 -12.82
N GLY A 133 2.30 -13.25 -12.45
CA GLY A 133 1.23 -13.64 -11.53
C GLY A 133 1.71 -14.19 -10.19
N ALA A 134 1.20 -15.37 -9.81
CA ALA A 134 1.51 -16.03 -8.54
C ALA A 134 2.95 -16.60 -8.45
N ASP A 135 3.69 -16.61 -9.56
CA ASP A 135 5.07 -17.11 -9.60
C ASP A 135 6.11 -16.06 -9.19
N CYS A 136 5.71 -14.79 -8.98
CA CYS A 136 6.56 -13.77 -8.40
C CYS A 136 6.76 -14.00 -6.89
N ILE A 137 7.98 -13.75 -6.40
CA ILE A 137 8.32 -13.99 -5.00
C ILE A 137 7.80 -12.85 -4.14
N GLY A 138 6.98 -13.18 -3.15
CA GLY A 138 6.46 -12.21 -2.21
C GLY A 138 7.15 -12.25 -0.86
N VAL A 139 6.88 -11.22 -0.06
CA VAL A 139 7.22 -11.09 1.35
C VAL A 139 5.95 -11.05 2.21
N CYS A 140 5.94 -11.80 3.30
CA CYS A 140 4.86 -11.80 4.27
C CYS A 140 5.01 -10.68 5.28
N LEU A 141 4.05 -9.77 5.31
CA LEU A 141 3.95 -8.65 6.26
C LEU A 141 2.58 -8.55 6.91
#